data_AF-A0A1L3SZH8-F1
#
_entry.id   AF-A0A1L3SZH8-F1
#
_cell.length_a   1.000
_cell.length_b   1.000
_cell.length_c   1.000
_cell.angle_alpha   90.00
_cell.angle_beta   90.00
_cell.angle_gamma   90.00
#
_symmetry.space_group_name_H-M   'P 1'
#
loop_
_entity.id
_entity.type
_entity.pdbx_description
1 polymer ?
#
loop_
_entity_poly.entity_id
_entity_poly.type
_entity_poly.pdbx_seq_one_letter_code
_entity_poly.pdbx_strand_id
1 'polypeptide(L)'
;MIRPEPIRLAHGRKAHDGIFEADSGGSPWLAFDEGDDVVFWQPRTGDLATDCNRAFALGQDVIDNPATYSFDCNLNVFANPLDWLQAKRDGIVILDWSRAWSRLQDCPRIAIADELLFQFRRHFEPPHKPEIFVLTGRKAVAA
;
A
#
# COMPACT_ATOMS: atom_id res chain seq x y z
N MET A 1 2.59 21.97 -10.92
CA MET A 1 3.48 20.80 -11.03
C MET A 1 4.02 20.53 -9.63
N ILE A 2 3.46 19.55 -8.92
CA ILE A 2 3.99 19.13 -7.62
C ILE A 2 5.28 18.37 -7.90
N ARG A 3 6.39 18.77 -7.28
CA ARG A 3 7.64 18.02 -7.40
C ARG A 3 7.54 16.82 -6.46
N PRO A 4 7.89 15.61 -6.92
CA PRO A 4 7.93 14.46 -6.02
C PRO A 4 9.00 14.69 -4.95
N GLU A 5 8.75 14.18 -3.74
CA GLU A 5 9.72 14.23 -2.65
C GLU A 5 11.06 13.60 -3.08
N PRO A 6 12.19 14.15 -2.62
CA PRO A 6 13.51 13.66 -3.00
C PRO A 6 13.73 12.25 -2.47
N ILE A 7 14.29 11.38 -3.30
CA ILE A 7 14.72 10.04 -2.89
C ILE A 7 16.04 10.22 -2.13
N ARG A 8 16.10 9.70 -0.91
CA ARG A 8 17.31 9.77 -0.08
C ARG A 8 18.09 8.46 -0.16
N LEU A 9 19.37 8.52 0.20
CA LEU A 9 20.23 7.35 0.32
C LEU A 9 20.46 7.04 1.81
N ALA A 10 20.20 5.81 2.22
CA ALA A 10 20.50 5.29 3.55
C ALA A 10 21.46 4.10 3.45
N HIS A 11 22.18 3.80 4.53
CA HIS A 11 23.00 2.59 4.64
C HIS A 11 22.52 1.78 5.83
N GLY A 12 22.33 0.48 5.62
CA GLY A 12 21.76 -0.38 6.63
C GLY A 12 21.34 -1.76 6.13
N ARG A 13 20.46 -2.38 6.90
CA ARG A 13 19.92 -3.72 6.64
C ARG A 13 18.45 -3.80 7.08
N LYS A 14 17.74 -4.77 6.53
CA LYS A 14 16.38 -5.12 6.98
C LYS A 14 16.45 -6.12 8.14
N ALA A 15 15.80 -5.80 9.25
CA ALA A 15 15.58 -6.70 10.36
C ALA A 15 14.47 -7.72 10.06
N HIS A 16 14.36 -8.76 10.89
CA HIS A 16 13.41 -9.85 10.66
C HIS A 16 11.93 -9.43 10.70
N ASP A 17 11.63 -8.38 11.46
CA ASP A 17 10.30 -7.76 11.59
C ASP A 17 9.97 -6.78 10.45
N GLY A 18 10.87 -6.63 9.47
CA GLY A 18 10.71 -5.73 8.34
C GLY A 18 11.12 -4.28 8.59
N ILE A 19 11.65 -3.98 9.79
CA ILE A 19 12.16 -2.65 10.13
C ILE A 19 13.57 -2.46 9.57
N PHE A 20 13.88 -1.24 9.13
CA PHE A 20 15.20 -0.86 8.69
C PHE A 20 16.11 -0.53 9.88
N GLU A 21 17.27 -1.17 9.94
CA GLU A 21 18.33 -0.87 10.91
C GLU A 21 19.44 -0.09 10.21
N ALA A 22 19.64 1.16 10.62
CA ALA A 22 20.72 1.99 10.11
C ALA A 22 22.08 1.42 10.53
N ASP A 23 22.96 1.23 9.55
CA ASP A 23 24.33 0.77 9.74
C ASP A 23 25.20 1.44 8.67
N SER A 24 26.17 2.26 9.10
CA SER A 24 27.09 2.96 8.20
C SER A 24 27.94 2.04 7.32
N GLY A 25 28.16 0.77 7.74
CA GLY A 25 28.83 -0.25 6.96
C GLY A 25 27.88 -1.13 6.14
N GLY A 26 26.58 -0.90 6.26
CA GLY A 26 25.53 -1.68 5.63
C GLY A 26 25.41 -1.44 4.12
N SER A 27 24.50 -2.18 3.50
CA SER A 27 24.20 -2.00 2.08
C SER A 27 23.49 -0.67 1.83
N PRO A 28 23.57 -0.09 0.62
CA PRO A 28 22.83 1.12 0.27
C PRO A 28 21.36 0.81 -0.01
N TRP A 29 20.48 1.67 0.50
CA TRP A 29 19.02 1.64 0.32
C TRP A 29 18.51 2.99 -0.15
N LEU A 30 17.51 2.97 -1.03
CA LEU A 30 16.74 4.16 -1.38
C LEU A 30 15.63 4.35 -0.36
N ALA A 31 15.54 5.54 0.21
CA ALA A 31 14.54 5.89 1.22
C ALA A 31 13.51 6.88 0.64
N PHE A 32 12.25 6.59 0.89
CA PHE A 32 11.07 7.32 0.43
C PHE A 32 10.24 7.74 1.65
N ASP A 33 9.99 9.03 1.79
CA ASP A 33 9.12 9.56 2.84
C ASP A 33 7.65 9.23 2.49
N GLU A 34 6.93 8.58 3.41
CA GLU A 34 5.54 8.11 3.24
C GLU A 34 4.67 8.63 4.40
N GLY A 35 4.52 9.95 4.47
CA GLY A 35 3.73 10.65 5.49
C GLY A 35 4.24 10.45 6.92
N ASP A 36 3.79 9.37 7.57
CA ASP A 36 4.10 9.00 8.95
C ASP A 36 5.16 7.88 9.08
N ASP A 37 5.79 7.49 7.97
CA ASP A 37 6.81 6.44 7.91
C ASP A 37 7.85 6.74 6.81
N VAL A 38 8.90 5.92 6.76
CA VAL A 38 9.86 5.88 5.65
C VAL A 38 9.89 4.47 5.10
N VAL A 39 9.73 4.34 3.78
CA VAL A 39 9.93 3.07 3.08
C VAL A 39 11.33 3.03 2.51
N PHE A 40 12.05 1.94 2.79
CA PHE A 40 13.38 1.66 2.28
C PHE A 40 13.31 0.56 1.24
N TRP A 41 13.97 0.75 0.11
CA TRP A 41 14.11 -0.26 -0.94
C TRP A 41 15.58 -0.51 -1.26
N GLN A 42 15.99 -1.78 -1.29
CA GLN A 42 17.31 -2.19 -1.76
C GLN A 42 17.22 -2.64 -3.23
N PRO A 43 17.73 -1.85 -4.21
CA PRO A 43 17.53 -2.15 -5.62
C PRO A 43 18.17 -3.46 -6.11
N ARG A 44 19.19 -3.95 -5.40
CA ARG A 44 19.94 -5.16 -5.79
C ARG A 44 19.24 -6.45 -5.40
N THR A 45 18.57 -6.47 -4.26
CA THR A 45 17.88 -7.67 -3.75
C THR A 45 16.37 -7.60 -4.00
N GLY A 46 15.84 -6.38 -4.20
CA GLY A 46 14.40 -6.14 -4.24
C GLY A 46 13.77 -6.01 -2.85
N ASP A 47 14.56 -6.09 -1.78
CA ASP A 47 14.03 -6.04 -0.42
C ASP A 47 13.41 -4.67 -0.11
N LEU A 48 12.31 -4.73 0.63
CA LEU A 48 11.59 -3.58 1.17
C LEU A 48 11.60 -3.65 2.69
N ALA A 49 11.88 -2.51 3.34
CA ALA A 49 11.79 -2.32 4.78
C ALA A 49 11.07 -1.00 5.10
N THR A 50 10.67 -0.82 6.34
CA THR A 50 10.05 0.43 6.83
C THR A 50 10.81 0.98 8.04
N ASP A 51 10.57 2.22 8.45
CA ASP A 51 11.12 2.74 9.70
C ASP A 51 10.31 2.22 10.91
N CYS A 52 8.98 2.21 10.79
CA CYS A 52 8.09 1.92 11.92
C CYS A 52 6.93 0.95 11.61
N ASN A 53 6.95 0.24 10.48
CA ASN A 53 5.86 -0.64 9.99
C ASN A 53 4.48 0.05 9.89
N ARG A 54 4.46 1.38 9.74
CA ARG A 54 3.24 2.18 9.61
C ARG A 54 2.77 2.28 8.17
N ALA A 55 3.67 2.48 7.22
CA ALA A 55 3.36 2.40 5.80
C ALA A 55 2.94 0.96 5.45
N PHE A 56 1.86 0.85 4.67
CA PHE A 56 1.43 -0.44 4.12
C PHE A 56 1.73 -0.54 2.62
N ALA A 57 1.89 0.60 1.95
CA ALA A 57 2.25 0.71 0.55
C ALA A 57 3.24 1.88 0.36
N LEU A 58 4.11 1.76 -0.65
CA LEU A 58 4.94 2.84 -1.17
C LEU A 58 4.06 3.67 -2.11
N GLY A 59 4.11 4.99 -2.01
CA GLY A 59 3.23 5.93 -2.71
C GLY A 59 1.82 6.02 -2.13
N GLN A 60 1.58 5.60 -0.88
CA GLN A 60 0.22 5.42 -0.35
C GLN A 60 -0.62 6.72 -0.34
N ASP A 61 0.04 7.90 -0.37
CA ASP A 61 -0.61 9.21 -0.41
C ASP A 61 -1.54 9.41 -1.62
N VAL A 62 -1.32 8.69 -2.73
CA VAL A 62 -2.18 8.83 -3.93
C VAL A 62 -3.57 8.19 -3.76
N ILE A 63 -3.76 7.35 -2.74
CA ILE A 63 -5.00 6.61 -2.49
C ILE A 63 -6.13 7.57 -2.10
N ASP A 64 -5.82 8.52 -1.21
CA ASP A 64 -6.80 9.50 -0.73
C ASP A 64 -6.90 10.73 -1.65
N ASN A 65 -6.09 10.79 -2.71
CA ASN A 65 -6.09 11.90 -3.66
C ASN A 65 -7.18 11.73 -4.74
N PRO A 66 -8.22 12.59 -4.81
CA PRO A 66 -9.28 12.47 -5.80
C PRO A 66 -8.79 12.57 -7.26
N ALA A 67 -7.65 13.22 -7.49
CA ALA A 67 -7.07 13.34 -8.82
C ALA A 67 -6.68 11.97 -9.42
N THR A 68 -6.31 11.00 -8.57
CA THR A 68 -5.97 9.62 -8.97
C THR A 68 -7.10 8.92 -9.71
N TYR A 69 -8.35 9.30 -9.43
CA TYR A 69 -9.55 8.68 -10.01
C TYR A 69 -10.31 9.60 -10.96
N SER A 70 -9.77 10.78 -11.26
CA SER A 70 -10.38 11.71 -12.21
C SER A 70 -10.19 11.23 -13.65
N PHE A 71 -11.07 11.63 -14.58
CA PHE A 71 -10.92 11.36 -16.02
C PHE A 71 -10.65 9.89 -16.40
N ASP A 72 -11.37 8.95 -15.77
CA ASP A 72 -11.23 7.51 -15.98
C ASP A 72 -9.85 6.93 -15.61
N CYS A 73 -9.06 7.66 -14.83
CA CYS A 73 -7.84 7.13 -14.20
C CYS A 73 -8.17 6.14 -13.07
N ASN A 74 -7.15 5.34 -12.70
CA ASN A 74 -7.22 4.26 -11.73
C ASN A 74 -6.05 4.37 -10.75
N LEU A 75 -6.22 3.80 -9.56
CA LEU A 75 -5.08 3.52 -8.69
C LEU A 75 -4.28 2.36 -9.29
N ASN A 76 -3.06 2.64 -9.77
CA ASN A 76 -2.18 1.61 -10.33
C ASN A 76 -1.38 0.91 -9.22
N VAL A 77 -1.40 -0.42 -9.20
CA VAL A 77 -0.66 -1.25 -8.24
C VAL A 77 0.44 -2.00 -8.99
N PHE A 78 1.69 -1.65 -8.69
CA PHE A 78 2.88 -2.22 -9.33
C PHE A 78 3.47 -3.36 -8.52
N ALA A 79 4.08 -4.32 -9.21
CA ALA A 79 4.71 -5.51 -8.61
C ALA A 79 5.97 -5.17 -7.80
N ASN A 80 6.71 -4.14 -8.21
CA ASN A 80 7.96 -3.77 -7.56
C ASN A 80 8.23 -2.25 -7.68
N PRO A 81 9.14 -1.71 -6.85
CA PRO A 81 9.46 -0.28 -6.86
C PRO A 81 10.11 0.23 -8.15
N LEU A 82 10.78 -0.63 -8.93
CA LEU A 82 11.40 -0.21 -10.17
C LEU A 82 10.35 0.14 -11.23
N ASP A 83 9.33 -0.70 -11.40
CA ASP A 83 8.23 -0.45 -12.33
C ASP A 83 7.44 0.80 -11.92
N TRP A 84 7.22 0.97 -10.61
CA TRP A 84 6.60 2.17 -10.04
C TRP A 84 7.41 3.45 -10.32
N LEU A 85 8.74 3.40 -10.18
CA LEU A 85 9.62 4.52 -10.53
C LEU A 85 9.61 4.82 -12.03
N GLN A 86 9.61 3.79 -12.88
CA GLN A 86 9.51 3.94 -14.34
C GLN A 86 8.17 4.58 -14.76
N ALA A 87 7.10 4.26 -14.03
CA ALA A 87 5.79 4.90 -14.16
C ALA A 87 5.70 6.29 -13.49
N LYS A 88 6.85 6.93 -13.19
CA LYS A 88 6.91 8.27 -12.58
C LYS A 88 6.20 8.36 -11.23
N ARG A 89 6.15 7.26 -10.47
CA ARG A 89 5.46 7.14 -9.17
C ARG A 89 3.94 7.30 -9.25
N ASP A 90 3.34 6.99 -10.39
CA ASP A 90 1.89 7.09 -10.61
C ASP A 90 1.11 5.86 -10.11
N GLY A 91 1.07 5.70 -8.79
CA GLY A 91 0.39 4.57 -8.14
C GLY A 91 1.11 4.11 -6.89
N ILE A 92 0.99 2.82 -6.56
CA ILE A 92 1.54 2.24 -5.33
C ILE A 92 2.26 0.90 -5.54
N VAL A 93 3.08 0.53 -4.56
CA VAL A 93 3.61 -0.84 -4.38
C VAL A 93 3.21 -1.32 -2.99
N ILE A 94 2.53 -2.46 -2.87
CA ILE A 94 2.05 -2.97 -1.58
C ILE A 94 3.19 -3.67 -0.84
N LEU A 95 3.52 -3.21 0.37
CA LEU A 95 4.49 -3.85 1.28
C LEU A 95 3.79 -4.90 2.16
N ASP A 96 2.60 -4.57 2.65
CA ASP A 96 1.85 -5.40 3.57
C ASP A 96 0.45 -5.73 3.04
N TRP A 97 0.34 -6.93 2.48
CA TRP A 97 -0.89 -7.46 1.92
C TRP A 97 -1.98 -7.76 2.95
N SER A 98 -1.63 -7.92 4.24
CA SER A 98 -2.62 -8.15 5.30
C SER A 98 -3.49 -6.91 5.55
N ARG A 99 -2.96 -5.71 5.28
CA ARG A 99 -3.64 -4.43 5.40
C ARG A 99 -4.24 -3.92 4.08
N ALA A 100 -3.93 -4.58 2.95
CA ALA A 100 -4.32 -4.10 1.63
C ALA A 100 -5.84 -3.99 1.46
N TRP A 101 -6.62 -4.98 1.91
CA TRP A 101 -8.07 -4.94 1.78
C TRP A 101 -8.69 -3.73 2.50
N SER A 102 -8.39 -3.54 3.79
CA SER A 102 -9.00 -2.46 4.58
C SER A 102 -8.61 -1.07 4.09
N ARG A 103 -7.42 -0.93 3.51
CA ARG A 103 -6.92 0.34 2.96
C ARG A 103 -7.42 0.64 1.54
N LEU A 104 -7.78 -0.38 0.76
CA LEU A 104 -8.15 -0.23 -0.64
C LEU A 104 -9.64 -0.52 -0.92
N GLN A 105 -10.42 -0.96 0.07
CA GLN A 105 -11.85 -1.30 -0.09
C GLN A 105 -12.70 -0.14 -0.64
N ASP A 106 -12.33 1.11 -0.31
CA ASP A 106 -13.05 2.31 -0.71
C ASP A 106 -12.54 2.90 -2.05
N CYS A 107 -11.48 2.32 -2.64
CA CYS A 107 -10.95 2.76 -3.92
C CYS A 107 -11.94 2.42 -5.04
N PRO A 108 -12.41 3.40 -5.83
CA PRO A 108 -13.43 3.15 -6.85
C PRO A 108 -12.92 2.33 -8.04
N ARG A 109 -11.64 2.48 -8.42
CA ARG A 109 -11.01 1.75 -9.52
C ARG A 109 -9.54 1.46 -9.21
N ILE A 110 -9.16 0.20 -9.35
CA ILE A 110 -7.79 -0.28 -9.16
C ILE A 110 -7.34 -1.00 -10.42
N ALA A 111 -6.20 -0.61 -10.97
CA ALA A 111 -5.49 -1.34 -12.00
C ALA A 111 -4.29 -2.04 -11.37
N ILE A 112 -4.05 -3.30 -11.68
CA ILE A 112 -2.99 -4.09 -11.04
C ILE A 112 -2.14 -4.81 -12.07
N ALA A 113 -0.84 -4.91 -11.81
CA ALA A 113 0.07 -5.75 -12.57
C ALA A 113 -0.41 -7.21 -12.59
N ASP A 114 -0.34 -7.88 -13.73
CA ASP A 114 -0.92 -9.22 -13.93
C ASP A 114 -0.32 -10.25 -12.98
N GLU A 115 0.97 -10.12 -12.66
CA GLU A 115 1.70 -11.02 -11.76
C GLU A 115 1.16 -10.96 -10.33
N LEU A 116 0.55 -9.83 -9.93
CA LEU A 116 -0.03 -9.65 -8.61
C LEU A 116 -1.47 -10.15 -8.52
N LEU A 117 -2.12 -10.51 -9.63
CA LEU A 117 -3.55 -10.82 -9.66
C LEU A 117 -3.95 -11.93 -8.69
N PHE A 118 -3.14 -12.99 -8.61
CA PHE A 118 -3.39 -14.10 -7.67
C PHE A 118 -3.27 -13.64 -6.21
N GLN A 119 -2.21 -12.92 -5.88
CA GLN A 119 -1.98 -12.40 -4.53
C GLN A 119 -3.07 -11.42 -4.12
N PHE A 120 -3.45 -10.53 -5.02
CA PHE A 120 -4.53 -9.58 -4.82
C PHE A 120 -5.83 -10.30 -4.52
N ARG A 121 -6.28 -11.24 -5.36
CA ARG A 121 -7.52 -12.01 -5.12
C ARG A 121 -7.52 -12.72 -3.77
N ARG A 122 -6.38 -13.28 -3.35
CA ARG A 122 -6.25 -13.97 -2.06
C ARG A 122 -6.45 -13.04 -0.87
N HIS A 123 -5.99 -11.79 -0.97
CA HIS A 123 -6.03 -10.82 0.12
C HIS A 123 -7.24 -9.88 0.06
N PHE A 124 -7.96 -9.82 -1.07
CA PHE A 124 -9.10 -8.93 -1.27
C PHE A 124 -10.45 -9.55 -0.89
N GLU A 125 -10.46 -10.42 0.11
CA GLU A 125 -11.68 -10.91 0.74
C GLU A 125 -11.82 -10.34 2.16
N PRO A 126 -13.03 -9.92 2.59
CA PRO A 126 -13.22 -9.43 3.96
C PRO A 126 -12.81 -10.53 4.95
N PRO A 127 -11.87 -10.26 5.88
CA PRO A 127 -11.39 -11.28 6.82
C PRO A 127 -12.52 -11.78 7.74
N HIS A 128 -13.52 -10.93 8.01
CA HIS A 128 -14.74 -11.28 8.74
C HIS A 128 -15.96 -10.71 8.02
N LYS A 129 -16.82 -11.56 7.48
CA LYS A 129 -18.15 -11.15 7.01
C LYS A 129 -19.06 -11.04 8.24
N PRO A 130 -19.67 -9.87 8.51
CA PRO A 130 -20.57 -9.74 9.64
C PRO A 130 -21.80 -10.64 9.43
N GLU A 131 -22.22 -11.34 10.48
CA GLU A 131 -23.53 -12.00 10.50
C GLU A 131 -24.62 -10.93 10.62
N ILE A 132 -25.50 -10.87 9.62
CA ILE A 132 -26.58 -9.89 9.56
C ILE A 132 -27.84 -10.52 10.16
N PHE A 133 -28.35 -9.90 11.23
CA PHE A 133 -29.63 -10.27 11.83
C PHE A 133 -30.69 -9.21 11.50
N VAL A 134 -31.87 -9.65 11.08
CA VAL A 134 -33.02 -8.77 10.80
C VAL A 134 -33.87 -8.62 12.06
N LEU A 135 -34.04 -7.39 12.54
CA LEU A 135 -34.96 -7.09 13.63
C LEU A 135 -36.39 -7.06 13.10
N THR A 136 -37.18 -8.10 13.35
CA THR A 136 -38.61 -8.12 13.02
C THR A 136 -39.37 -7.29 14.07
N GLY A 137 -39.78 -6.08 13.71
CA GLY A 137 -40.63 -5.25 14.56
C GLY A 137 -41.96 -5.94 14.87
N ARG A 138 -42.33 -6.03 16.15
CA ARG A 138 -43.68 -6.43 16.58
C ARG A 138 -44.69 -5.44 16.00
N LYS A 139 -45.50 -5.87 15.01
CA LYS A 139 -46.77 -5.21 14.73
C LYS A 139 -47.63 -5.34 15.99
N ALA A 140 -47.79 -4.24 16.72
CA ALA A 140 -48.80 -4.15 17.77
C ALA A 140 -50.16 -4.38 17.11
N VAL A 141 -50.78 -5.52 17.41
CA VAL A 141 -52.19 -5.77 17.11
C VAL A 141 -52.97 -4.94 18.12
N ALA A 142 -53.59 -3.87 17.64
CA ALA A 142 -54.56 -3.11 18.42
C ALA A 142 -55.77 -4.01 18.69
N ALA A 143 -56.11 -4.19 19.97
CA ALA A 143 -57.34 -4.78 20.46
C ALA A 143 -58.13 -3.71 21.20
#